data_AF-A0A7V9TBC5-F1
#
_entry.id   AF-A0A7V9TBC5-F1
#
_cell.length_a   1.000
_cell.length_b   1.000
_cell.length_c   1.000
_cell.angle_alpha   90.00
_cell.angle_beta   90.00
_cell.angle_gamma   90.00
#
_symmetry.space_group_name_H-M   'P 1'
#
loop_
_entity.id
_entity.type
_entity.pdbx_description
1 polymer ?
#
loop_
_entity_poly.entity_id
_entity_poly.type
_entity_poly.pdbx_seq_one_letter_code
_entity_poly.pdbx_strand_id
1 'polypeptide(L)'
;MKSILIALALIGAGGLGLFWVLGPRESVRDYLDKTCRSTGIATDPGGSRARRYDCPRTPKAMTGALREAHKPADQRTTTSGTFLRYSNNMVGITAGEPASHSTAYLADERGGYAFFFPYVGGFWGTYRGPSESFRGGGPAGGK
;
A
#
# COMPACT_ATOMS: atom_id res chain seq x y z
N MET A 1 -3.43 58.16 -4.60
CA MET A 1 -2.55 57.13 -5.22
C MET A 1 -3.23 55.77 -5.03
N LYS A 2 -3.57 55.14 -6.17
CA LYS A 2 -3.77 53.69 -6.42
C LYS A 2 -4.43 52.86 -5.30
N SER A 3 -5.71 52.48 -5.46
CA SER A 3 -6.11 51.18 -6.05
C SER A 3 -5.45 50.02 -5.30
N ILE A 4 -6.16 49.15 -4.60
CA ILE A 4 -6.84 48.01 -5.21
C ILE A 4 -7.82 47.37 -4.21
N LEU A 5 -9.09 47.31 -4.61
CA LEU A 5 -10.06 46.31 -4.19
C LEU A 5 -9.73 45.02 -4.95
N ILE A 6 -9.46 43.90 -4.26
CA ILE A 6 -9.71 42.56 -4.80
C ILE A 6 -10.49 41.79 -3.74
N ALA A 7 -11.79 41.69 -4.01
CA ALA A 7 -12.67 40.66 -3.51
C ALA A 7 -12.45 39.35 -4.30
N LEU A 8 -13.05 38.26 -3.81
CA LEU A 8 -13.10 36.91 -4.37
C LEU A 8 -11.76 36.15 -4.33
N ALA A 9 -11.70 34.84 -4.16
CA ALA A 9 -12.59 33.74 -3.81
C ALA A 9 -11.66 32.50 -3.85
N LEU A 10 -12.09 31.37 -3.28
CA LEU A 10 -11.53 30.04 -3.58
C LEU A 10 -10.08 29.77 -3.14
N ILE A 11 -9.89 29.34 -1.89
CA ILE A 11 -9.04 28.17 -1.61
C ILE A 11 -9.71 27.32 -0.52
N GLY A 12 -10.95 26.90 -0.79
CA GLY A 12 -11.45 25.64 -0.26
C GLY A 12 -10.81 24.51 -1.08
N ALA A 13 -10.26 23.49 -0.43
CA ALA A 13 -9.52 22.35 -1.01
C ALA A 13 -8.01 22.54 -1.32
N GLY A 14 -7.32 23.52 -0.74
CA GLY A 14 -5.86 23.63 -0.80
C GLY A 14 -5.10 23.25 0.48
N GLY A 15 -5.81 23.05 1.59
CA GLY A 15 -5.22 22.91 2.93
C GLY A 15 -4.67 21.52 3.30
N LEU A 16 -4.90 20.49 2.47
CA LEU A 16 -4.47 19.11 2.75
C LEU A 16 -3.21 18.68 1.99
N GLY A 17 -2.72 19.50 1.06
CA GLY A 17 -1.64 19.11 0.15
C GLY A 17 -0.22 19.47 0.61
N LEU A 18 -0.05 20.42 1.55
CA LEU A 18 1.28 20.98 1.83
C LEU A 18 1.95 20.49 3.13
N PHE A 19 1.27 19.71 3.97
CA PHE A 19 1.85 19.21 5.22
C PHE A 19 2.67 17.91 5.07
N TRP A 20 2.67 17.29 3.89
CA TRP A 20 3.31 15.99 3.66
C TRP A 20 4.78 16.04 3.23
N VAL A 21 5.38 17.23 3.11
CA VAL A 21 6.70 17.36 2.48
C VAL A 21 7.86 16.98 3.43
N LEU A 22 7.68 16.96 4.76
CA LEU A 22 8.78 16.73 5.71
C LEU A 22 8.43 15.83 6.92
N GLY A 23 7.38 15.01 6.83
CA GLY A 23 7.09 14.00 7.85
C GLY A 23 8.05 12.80 7.75
N PRO A 24 8.34 12.08 8.84
CA PRO A 24 8.98 10.77 8.75
C PRO A 24 8.21 9.92 7.73
N ARG A 25 8.93 9.27 6.81
CA ARG A 25 8.31 8.39 5.80
C ARG A 25 7.61 7.26 6.55
N GLU A 26 6.32 7.42 6.81
CA GLU A 26 5.45 6.40 7.41
C GLU A 26 5.66 5.10 6.62
N SER A 27 5.88 3.99 7.30
CA SER A 27 6.00 2.71 6.61
C SER A 27 4.63 2.14 6.30
N VAL A 28 4.53 1.23 5.33
CA VAL A 28 3.30 0.47 5.05
C VAL A 28 2.75 -0.21 6.31
N ARG A 29 3.63 -0.67 7.19
CA ARG A 29 3.25 -1.25 8.49
C ARG A 29 2.59 -0.20 9.37
N ASP A 30 3.24 0.94 9.57
CA ASP A 30 2.73 2.02 10.42
C ASP A 30 1.37 2.52 9.92
N TYR A 31 1.21 2.65 8.60
CA TYR A 31 -0.05 3.02 7.98
C TYR A 31 -1.17 2.02 8.30
N LEU A 32 -0.88 0.71 8.22
CA LEU A 32 -1.85 -0.33 8.56
C LEU A 32 -2.14 -0.38 10.07
N ASP A 33 -1.14 -0.23 10.92
CA ASP A 33 -1.31 -0.19 12.38
C ASP A 33 -2.14 1.02 12.83
N LYS A 34 -2.06 2.14 12.10
CA LYS A 34 -2.83 3.36 12.37
C LYS A 34 -4.25 3.30 11.82
N THR A 35 -4.45 2.69 10.65
CA THR A 35 -5.72 2.76 9.90
C THR A 35 -6.61 1.53 10.11
N CYS A 36 -6.02 0.40 10.51
CA CYS A 36 -6.70 -0.87 10.66
C CYS A 36 -6.45 -1.46 12.05
N ARG A 37 -7.31 -2.38 12.46
CA ARG A 37 -7.16 -3.12 13.71
C ARG A 37 -6.37 -4.41 13.45
N SER A 38 -5.24 -4.60 14.12
CA SER A 38 -4.52 -5.88 14.03
C SER A 38 -5.34 -6.99 14.69
N THR A 39 -5.53 -8.11 13.97
CA THR A 39 -6.32 -9.27 14.41
C THR A 39 -5.46 -10.51 14.66
N GLY A 40 -4.13 -10.38 14.58
CA GLY A 40 -3.17 -11.44 14.91
C GLY A 40 -2.24 -11.79 13.75
N ILE A 41 -1.78 -13.03 13.74
CA ILE A 41 -0.86 -13.56 12.71
C ILE A 41 -1.57 -14.67 11.94
N ALA A 42 -1.50 -14.58 10.62
CA ALA A 42 -1.84 -15.63 9.69
C ALA A 42 -0.58 -16.43 9.35
N THR A 43 -0.70 -17.75 9.31
CA THR A 43 0.39 -18.65 8.91
C THR A 43 -0.10 -19.47 7.74
N ASP A 44 0.67 -19.53 6.65
CA ASP A 44 0.38 -20.41 5.53
C ASP A 44 0.82 -21.87 5.85
N PRO A 45 0.38 -22.89 5.10
CA PRO A 45 0.78 -24.28 5.33
C PRO A 45 2.30 -24.51 5.32
N GLY A 46 3.07 -23.68 4.60
CA GLY A 46 4.54 -23.70 4.57
C GLY A 46 5.21 -22.99 5.75
N GLY A 47 4.46 -22.42 6.69
CA GLY A 47 4.98 -21.79 7.90
C GLY A 47 5.36 -20.31 7.76
N SER A 48 5.17 -19.70 6.59
CA SER A 48 5.35 -18.26 6.39
C SER A 48 4.26 -17.49 7.11
N ARG A 49 4.59 -16.31 7.62
CA ARG A 49 3.71 -15.53 8.49
C ARG A 49 3.38 -14.19 7.87
N ALA A 50 2.12 -13.80 7.97
CA ALA A 50 1.66 -12.46 7.66
C ALA A 50 0.84 -11.93 8.85
N ARG A 51 1.04 -10.67 9.23
CA ARG A 51 0.17 -10.01 10.20
C ARG A 51 -1.17 -9.73 9.54
N ARG A 52 -2.25 -10.13 10.21
CA ARG A 52 -3.62 -9.92 9.76
C ARG A 52 -4.19 -8.65 10.38
N TYR A 53 -4.92 -7.90 9.57
CA TYR A 53 -5.62 -6.68 9.94
C TYR A 53 -7.06 -6.73 9.46
N ASP A 54 -7.96 -6.20 10.27
CA ASP A 54 -9.33 -5.84 9.90
C ASP A 54 -9.38 -4.33 9.64
N CYS A 55 -9.68 -3.95 8.41
CA CYS A 55 -9.68 -2.58 7.94
C CYS A 55 -11.14 -2.11 7.72
N PRO A 56 -11.57 -0.97 8.31
CA PRO A 56 -12.95 -0.47 8.20
C PRO A 56 -13.20 0.24 6.86
N ARG A 57 -12.76 -0.37 5.76
CA ARG A 57 -12.87 0.12 4.38
C ARG A 57 -13.01 -1.06 3.43
N THR A 58 -13.73 -0.86 2.33
CA THR A 58 -13.85 -1.89 1.28
C THR A 58 -12.47 -2.21 0.68
N PRO A 59 -12.26 -3.40 0.09
CA PRO A 59 -10.97 -3.78 -0.49
C PRO A 59 -10.46 -2.78 -1.53
N LYS A 60 -11.36 -2.25 -2.36
CA LYS A 60 -11.04 -1.23 -3.36
C LYS A 60 -10.59 0.09 -2.73
N ALA A 61 -11.32 0.58 -1.72
CA ALA A 61 -10.98 1.81 -1.03
C ALA A 61 -9.67 1.70 -0.25
N MET A 62 -9.45 0.56 0.43
CA MET A 62 -8.22 0.30 1.17
C MET A 62 -7.00 0.19 0.24
N THR A 63 -7.14 -0.53 -0.88
CA THR A 63 -6.10 -0.62 -1.91
C THR A 63 -5.75 0.76 -2.48
N GLY A 64 -6.77 1.58 -2.78
CA GLY A 64 -6.58 2.94 -3.28
C GLY A 64 -5.82 3.82 -2.29
N ALA A 65 -6.28 3.83 -1.03
CA ALA A 65 -5.69 4.63 0.03
C ALA A 65 -4.23 4.21 0.32
N LEU A 66 -3.94 2.91 0.32
CA LEU A 66 -2.58 2.40 0.52
C LEU A 66 -1.65 2.78 -0.64
N ARG A 67 -2.14 2.77 -1.89
CA ARG A 67 -1.38 3.19 -3.09
C ARG A 67 -1.16 4.70 -3.18
N GLU A 68 -2.05 5.47 -2.56
CA GLU A 68 -1.92 6.92 -2.45
C GLU A 68 -0.85 7.27 -1.42
N ALA A 69 -0.88 6.61 -0.26
CA ALA A 69 0.10 6.79 0.82
C ALA A 69 1.48 6.22 0.47
N HIS A 70 1.54 5.03 -0.12
CA HIS A 70 2.77 4.32 -0.45
C HIS A 70 2.70 3.75 -1.87
N LYS A 71 3.61 4.16 -2.75
CA LYS A 71 3.67 3.63 -4.11
C LYS A 71 4.22 2.21 -4.11
N PRO A 72 3.46 1.20 -4.57
CA PRO A 72 3.98 -0.16 -4.67
C PRO A 72 4.99 -0.27 -5.81
N ALA A 73 5.98 -1.13 -5.64
CA ALA A 73 6.89 -1.55 -6.71
C ALA A 73 6.18 -2.45 -7.73
N ASP A 74 5.22 -3.25 -7.28
CA ASP A 74 4.38 -4.06 -8.17
C ASP A 74 2.99 -4.31 -7.57
N GLN A 75 2.02 -4.63 -8.42
CA GLN A 75 0.66 -4.98 -8.04
C GLN A 75 0.15 -6.15 -8.87
N ARG A 76 -0.68 -6.97 -8.24
CA ARG A 76 -1.54 -7.93 -8.93
C ARG A 76 -2.92 -7.97 -8.31
N THR A 77 -3.94 -8.00 -9.16
CA THR A 77 -5.33 -8.23 -8.73
C THR A 77 -5.77 -9.60 -9.24
N THR A 78 -6.36 -10.40 -8.35
CA THR A 78 -6.92 -11.72 -8.64
C THR A 78 -8.36 -11.78 -8.09
N THR A 79 -9.04 -12.91 -8.27
CA THR A 79 -10.37 -13.14 -7.69
C THR A 79 -10.35 -13.14 -6.15
N SER A 80 -9.21 -13.45 -5.54
CA SER A 80 -9.05 -13.47 -4.08
C SER A 80 -8.82 -12.09 -3.48
N GLY A 81 -8.33 -11.11 -4.24
CA GLY A 81 -8.01 -9.78 -3.74
C GLY A 81 -6.97 -9.03 -4.56
N THR A 82 -6.42 -7.97 -3.98
CA THR A 82 -5.30 -7.21 -4.57
C THR A 82 -4.05 -7.35 -3.72
N PHE A 83 -2.94 -7.67 -4.37
CA PHE A 83 -1.64 -7.94 -3.78
C PHE A 83 -0.66 -6.87 -4.26
N LEU A 84 0.06 -6.28 -3.31
CA LEU A 84 0.92 -5.12 -3.48
C LEU A 84 2.31 -5.48 -2.96
N ARG A 85 3.32 -5.31 -3.80
CA ARG A 85 4.72 -5.52 -3.42
C ARG A 85 5.39 -4.17 -3.20
N TYR A 86 6.02 -4.02 -2.06
CA TYR A 86 6.91 -2.91 -1.69
C TYR A 86 8.33 -3.45 -1.53
N SER A 87 9.30 -2.54 -1.35
CA SER A 87 10.71 -2.92 -1.12
C SER A 87 10.91 -3.91 0.03
N ASN A 88 10.30 -3.65 1.19
CA ASN A 88 10.50 -4.48 2.39
C ASN A 88 9.27 -5.29 2.82
N ASN A 89 8.12 -5.06 2.18
CA ASN A 89 6.84 -5.59 2.62
C ASN A 89 6.01 -6.07 1.43
N MET A 90 5.16 -7.05 1.69
CA MET A 90 4.10 -7.45 0.77
C MET A 90 2.76 -7.37 1.47
N VAL A 91 1.77 -6.82 0.78
CA VAL A 91 0.42 -6.63 1.32
C VAL A 91 -0.60 -7.31 0.42
N GLY A 92 -1.42 -8.20 0.97
CA GLY A 92 -2.62 -8.72 0.33
C GLY A 92 -3.87 -8.10 0.95
N ILE A 93 -4.74 -7.52 0.13
CA ILE A 93 -6.01 -6.94 0.56
C ILE A 93 -7.14 -7.78 -0.04
N THR A 94 -7.90 -8.44 0.81
CA THR A 94 -9.03 -9.32 0.44
C THR A 94 -10.34 -8.77 0.99
N ALA A 95 -11.46 -9.36 0.57
CA ALA A 95 -12.75 -9.13 1.23
C ALA A 95 -12.64 -9.44 2.73
N GLY A 96 -13.31 -8.62 3.55
CA GLY A 96 -13.48 -8.83 4.98
C GLY A 96 -14.96 -8.97 5.33
N GLU A 97 -15.23 -9.18 6.61
CA GLU A 97 -16.58 -9.23 7.16
C GLU A 97 -16.75 -8.11 8.20
N PRO A 98 -17.78 -7.25 8.07
CA PRO A 98 -18.81 -7.21 7.01
C PRO A 98 -18.25 -6.78 5.64
N ALA A 99 -19.02 -6.90 4.55
CA ALA A 99 -18.58 -6.55 3.19
C ALA A 99 -18.08 -5.10 2.99
N SER A 100 -18.38 -4.20 3.93
CA SER A 100 -17.83 -2.84 3.99
C SER A 100 -16.37 -2.79 4.50
N HIS A 101 -15.84 -3.90 4.99
CA HIS A 101 -14.49 -4.07 5.51
C HIS A 101 -13.59 -4.82 4.53
N SER A 102 -12.29 -4.80 4.82
CA SER A 102 -11.29 -5.59 4.12
C SER A 102 -10.36 -6.26 5.11
N THR A 103 -9.83 -7.42 4.72
CA THR A 103 -8.75 -8.06 5.47
C THR A 103 -7.44 -7.71 4.78
N ALA A 104 -6.50 -7.13 5.52
CA ALA A 104 -5.15 -6.91 5.02
C ALA A 104 -4.18 -7.91 5.67
N TYR A 105 -3.30 -8.49 4.85
CA TYR A 105 -2.22 -9.38 5.24
C TYR A 105 -0.91 -8.67 4.95
N LEU A 106 -0.10 -8.42 5.97
CA LEU A 106 1.22 -7.82 5.84
C LEU A 106 2.29 -8.87 6.12
N ALA A 107 3.06 -9.24 5.10
CA ALA A 107 4.23 -10.07 5.24
C ALA A 107 5.50 -9.23 5.01
N ASP A 108 6.62 -9.66 5.58
CA ASP A 108 7.92 -9.19 5.13
C ASP A 108 8.20 -9.70 3.70
N GLU A 109 9.16 -9.10 3.01
CA GLU A 109 9.49 -9.52 1.64
C GLU A 109 9.88 -11.02 1.58
N ARG A 110 10.70 -11.47 2.53
CA ARG A 110 11.25 -12.84 2.56
C ARG A 110 10.18 -13.91 2.68
N GLY A 111 9.24 -13.76 3.63
CA GLY A 111 8.13 -14.69 3.84
C GLY A 111 6.93 -14.41 2.93
N GLY A 112 6.82 -13.18 2.41
CA GLY A 112 5.70 -12.74 1.59
C GLY A 112 5.58 -13.47 0.27
N TYR A 113 6.70 -13.78 -0.41
CA TYR A 113 6.64 -14.55 -1.66
C TYR A 113 6.00 -15.92 -1.46
N ALA A 114 6.37 -16.63 -0.39
CA ALA A 114 5.79 -17.93 -0.07
C ALA A 114 4.35 -17.80 0.42
N PHE A 115 4.08 -16.88 1.35
CA PHE A 115 2.75 -16.64 1.89
C PHE A 115 1.73 -16.28 0.80
N PHE A 116 2.13 -15.44 -0.18
CA PHE A 116 1.24 -14.99 -1.25
C PHE A 116 1.26 -15.90 -2.48
N PHE A 117 2.18 -16.86 -2.58
CA PHE A 117 2.30 -17.77 -3.72
C PHE A 117 0.97 -18.44 -4.11
N PRO A 118 0.15 -18.97 -3.18
CA PRO A 118 -1.13 -19.59 -3.54
C PRO A 118 -2.13 -18.63 -4.20
N TYR A 119 -2.01 -17.33 -3.93
CA TYR A 119 -2.92 -16.31 -4.45
C TYR A 119 -2.45 -15.71 -5.77
N VAL A 120 -1.14 -15.53 -5.93
CA VAL A 120 -0.54 -14.91 -7.13
C VAL A 120 0.09 -15.94 -8.08
N GLY A 121 0.14 -17.23 -7.74
CA GLY A 121 0.70 -18.28 -8.59
C GLY A 121 2.14 -18.02 -9.04
N GLY A 122 2.93 -17.32 -8.23
CA GLY A 122 4.34 -16.98 -8.51
C GLY A 122 4.58 -15.79 -9.44
N PHE A 123 3.57 -15.22 -10.08
CA PHE A 123 3.77 -14.04 -10.94
C PHE A 123 3.35 -12.74 -10.22
N TRP A 124 4.30 -11.84 -10.08
CA TRP A 124 4.06 -10.45 -9.72
C TRP A 124 4.13 -9.63 -11.01
N GLY A 125 3.17 -8.72 -11.24
CA GLY A 125 3.21 -7.89 -12.45
C GLY A 125 1.87 -7.30 -12.87
N THR A 126 1.80 -5.97 -12.92
CA THR A 126 1.10 -5.11 -13.92
C THR A 126 1.17 -3.59 -13.58
N TYR A 127 1.74 -3.17 -12.44
CA TYR A 127 1.79 -1.74 -12.09
C TYR A 127 2.83 -0.98 -12.94
N ARG A 128 2.37 -0.05 -13.79
CA ARG A 128 3.18 0.85 -14.64
C ARG A 128 3.24 2.30 -14.13
N GLY A 129 2.83 2.56 -12.88
CA GLY A 129 3.00 3.89 -12.27
C GLY A 129 4.46 4.16 -11.91
N PRO A 130 4.85 5.39 -11.54
CA PRO A 130 6.18 5.64 -11.00
C PRO A 130 6.33 4.73 -9.78
N SER A 131 7.14 3.68 -9.95
CA SER A 131 7.50 2.76 -8.89
C SER A 131 8.14 3.57 -7.76
N GLU A 132 8.26 2.99 -6.55
CA GLU A 132 9.34 3.42 -5.67
C GLU A 132 10.59 3.56 -6.55
N SER A 133 11.17 4.76 -6.57
CA SER A 133 12.39 5.01 -7.33
C SER A 133 13.36 3.93 -6.88
N PHE A 134 13.71 3.02 -7.79
CA PHE A 134 14.70 1.98 -7.53
C PHE A 134 15.97 2.69 -7.05
N ARG A 135 16.19 2.77 -5.73
CA ARG A 135 17.45 3.23 -5.17
C ARG A 135 18.39 2.04 -5.17
N GLY A 136 19.15 1.92 -6.28
CA GLY A 136 20.32 1.06 -6.42
C GLY A 136 20.00 -0.38 -6.86
N GLY A 137 20.55 -0.93 -7.93
CA GLY A 137 21.49 -0.38 -8.90
C GLY A 137 21.54 -1.27 -10.14
N GLY A 138 21.55 -0.65 -11.32
CA GLY A 138 22.34 -1.19 -12.42
C GLY A 138 23.78 -0.67 -12.28
N PRO A 139 24.80 -1.31 -12.90
CA PRO A 139 24.75 -2.40 -13.87
C PRO A 139 25.52 -3.64 -13.40
N ALA A 140 24.96 -4.85 -13.55
CA ALA A 140 25.81 -6.03 -13.72
C ALA A 140 26.30 -6.06 -15.18
N GLY A 141 27.12 -5.09 -15.56
CA GLY A 141 28.09 -5.23 -16.63
C GLY A 141 29.32 -5.88 -16.02
N GLY A 142 29.48 -7.19 -16.20
CA GLY A 142 30.53 -7.95 -15.54
C GLY A 142 30.97 -9.16 -16.35
N LYS A 143 31.90 -8.89 -17.28
CA LYS A 143 32.86 -9.79 -17.96
C LYS A 143 32.28 -10.79 -18.96
#